data_AF-A0A954KWV3-F1
#
_entry.id   AF-A0A954KWV3-F1
#
_cell.length_a   1.000
_cell.length_b   1.000
_cell.length_c   1.000
_cell.angle_alpha   90.00
_cell.angle_beta   90.00
_cell.angle_gamma   90.00
#
_symmetry.space_group_name_H-M   'P 1'
#
loop_
_entity.id
_entity.type
_entity.pdbx_description
1 polymer ?
#
loop_
_entity_poly.entity_id
_entity_poly.type
_entity_poly.pdbx_seq_one_letter_code
_entity_poly.pdbx_strand_id
1 'polypeptide(L)'
;GKQTMHGGVYVTGGVGPVNVNGLDVIDKAGWPWTRSADWESVEQRLSAELERPVRLAGEHESANVHADYIESLRPSWRGVKPFRIGVAAACRVTRQVMTELATGAGLDVQFVTSNGTVGGTLEPPDAVADSLYELVDQEQLNLGFIVGDDGRSCYFMAESGEILLPEQTLSLLRFGAFPDVTTDYGGRYWLTPGSPQCDALRTLVRLVHSLGRSDVPLSHWTNSSSH
;
A
#
# COMPACT_ATOMS: atom_id res chain seq x y z
N GLY A 1 3.33 19.05 23.09
CA GLY A 1 4.32 19.37 22.04
C GLY A 1 4.47 18.14 21.16
N LYS A 2 4.66 18.29 19.84
CA LYS A 2 4.91 17.14 18.97
C LYS A 2 6.21 16.45 19.40
N GLN A 3 6.14 15.19 19.81
CA GLN A 3 7.34 14.36 20.02
C GLN A 3 8.11 14.28 18.71
N THR A 4 9.42 14.52 18.76
CA THR A 4 10.31 14.34 17.60
C THR A 4 10.78 12.89 17.58
N MET A 5 10.36 12.15 16.56
CA MET A 5 10.79 10.76 16.34
C MET A 5 12.15 10.75 15.64
N HIS A 6 13.06 9.88 16.10
CA HIS A 6 14.42 9.76 15.54
C HIS A 6 14.55 8.63 14.50
N GLY A 7 13.50 7.83 14.35
CA GLY A 7 13.42 6.69 13.46
C GLY A 7 12.26 5.78 13.86
N GLY A 8 12.12 4.67 13.16
CA GLY A 8 11.09 3.67 13.42
C GLY A 8 11.61 2.28 13.09
N VAL A 9 11.05 1.28 13.77
CA VAL A 9 11.28 -0.12 13.48
C VAL A 9 9.92 -0.77 13.23
N TYR A 10 9.76 -1.42 12.10
CA TYR A 10 8.56 -2.14 11.73
C TYR A 10 8.84 -3.64 11.67
N VAL A 11 8.15 -4.41 12.50
CA VAL A 11 8.28 -5.86 12.54
C VAL A 11 7.41 -6.45 11.43
N THR A 12 8.03 -7.04 10.41
CA THR A 12 7.33 -7.56 9.23
C THR A 12 8.12 -8.66 8.53
N GLY A 13 7.42 -9.65 7.98
CA GLY A 13 7.98 -10.62 7.03
C GLY A 13 8.10 -10.09 5.60
N GLY A 14 7.68 -8.84 5.36
CA GLY A 14 7.55 -8.27 4.02
C GLY A 14 6.60 -9.10 3.16
N VAL A 15 7.10 -9.53 2.00
CA VAL A 15 6.39 -10.41 1.06
C VAL A 15 6.80 -11.89 1.21
N GLY A 16 7.54 -12.22 2.28
CA GLY A 16 8.00 -13.57 2.56
C GLY A 16 6.87 -14.51 3.00
N PRO A 17 7.12 -15.82 3.02
CA PRO A 17 6.14 -16.80 3.49
C PRO A 17 5.78 -16.60 4.98
N VAL A 18 4.64 -17.15 5.41
CA VAL A 18 4.06 -16.96 6.76
C VAL A 18 5.02 -17.28 7.93
N ASN A 19 6.04 -18.11 7.67
CA ASN A 19 7.05 -18.49 8.66
C ASN A 19 8.29 -17.57 8.69
N VAL A 20 8.31 -16.50 7.90
CA VAL A 20 9.40 -15.52 7.84
C VAL A 20 8.94 -14.22 8.50
N ASN A 21 9.79 -13.68 9.37
CA ASN A 21 9.61 -12.36 9.98
C ASN A 21 10.95 -11.62 9.99
N GLY A 22 10.90 -10.31 10.13
CA GLY A 22 12.06 -9.44 10.01
C GLY A 22 11.78 -8.06 10.58
N LEU A 23 12.73 -7.15 10.36
CA LEU A 23 12.67 -5.78 10.81
C LEU A 23 12.99 -4.86 9.64
N ASP A 24 12.06 -3.96 9.33
CA ASP A 24 12.35 -2.78 8.53
C ASP A 24 12.74 -1.64 9.46
N VAL A 25 13.91 -1.06 9.24
CA VAL A 25 14.35 0.12 9.99
C VAL A 25 14.26 1.36 9.10
N ILE A 26 13.59 2.39 9.61
CA ILE A 26 13.41 3.67 8.94
C ILE A 26 14.07 4.80 9.73
N ASP A 27 14.67 5.75 9.02
CA ASP A 27 15.28 6.92 9.62
C ASP A 27 14.24 7.99 10.00
N LYS A 28 14.71 9.07 10.64
CA LYS A 28 13.87 10.23 11.02
C LYS A 28 13.16 10.92 9.85
N ALA A 29 13.65 10.71 8.62
CA ALA A 29 13.07 11.26 7.39
C ALA A 29 12.14 10.25 6.68
N GLY A 30 11.96 9.05 7.26
CA GLY A 30 11.09 8.00 6.73
C GLY A 30 11.76 7.09 5.68
N TRP A 31 13.07 7.21 5.47
CA TRP A 31 13.79 6.38 4.52
C TRP A 31 14.22 5.05 5.12
N PRO A 32 14.15 3.94 4.37
CA PRO A 32 14.78 2.69 4.79
C PRO A 32 16.28 2.87 5.04
N TRP A 33 16.78 2.35 6.17
CA TRP A 33 18.21 2.46 6.54
C TRP A 33 19.16 1.80 5.53
N THR A 34 18.68 0.85 4.73
CA THR A 34 19.47 0.27 3.62
C THR A 34 19.89 1.29 2.57
N ARG A 35 19.21 2.45 2.49
CA ARG A 35 19.62 3.59 1.65
C ARG A 35 20.40 4.67 2.41
N SER A 36 20.41 4.61 3.74
CA SER A 36 21.22 5.53 4.54
C SER A 36 22.69 5.11 4.47
N ALA A 37 23.61 6.07 4.56
CA ALA A 37 25.05 5.83 4.54
C ALA A 37 25.58 5.01 5.73
N ASP A 38 24.70 4.60 6.65
CA ASP A 38 25.06 4.09 7.97
C ASP A 38 24.84 2.58 8.16
N TRP A 39 24.43 1.82 7.13
CA TRP A 39 24.21 0.36 7.27
C TRP A 39 25.47 -0.38 7.74
N GLU A 40 26.63 -0.07 7.16
CA GLU A 40 27.92 -0.65 7.56
C GLU A 40 28.25 -0.33 9.04
N SER A 41 27.88 0.86 9.52
CA SER A 41 28.04 1.22 10.94
C SER A 41 27.12 0.40 11.85
N VAL A 42 25.89 0.11 11.41
CA VAL A 42 24.95 -0.74 12.15
C VAL A 42 25.48 -2.17 12.23
N GLU A 43 25.95 -2.76 11.11
CA GLU A 43 26.56 -4.10 11.09
C GLU A 43 27.78 -4.18 12.01
N GLN A 44 28.63 -3.15 11.98
CA GLN A 44 29.81 -3.08 12.84
C GLN A 44 29.43 -3.03 14.33
N ARG A 45 28.39 -2.26 14.69
CA ARG A 45 27.88 -2.18 16.08
C ARG A 45 27.21 -3.47 16.54
N LEU A 46 26.47 -4.14 15.67
CA LEU A 46 25.85 -5.44 15.96
C LEU A 46 26.89 -6.53 16.19
N SER A 47 28.05 -6.42 15.53
CA SER A 47 29.17 -7.35 15.67
C SER A 47 30.11 -7.04 16.85
N ALA A 48 29.99 -5.85 17.45
CA ALA A 48 30.77 -5.45 18.61
C ALA A 48 30.19 -6.06 19.91
N GLU A 49 31.03 -6.22 20.94
CA GLU A 49 30.53 -6.56 22.28
C GLU A 49 29.54 -5.47 22.74
N LEU A 50 28.32 -5.89 23.11
CA LEU A 50 27.30 -4.99 23.60
C LEU A 50 27.81 -4.29 24.86
N GLU A 51 27.93 -2.97 24.80
CA GLU A 51 28.18 -2.17 25.98
C GLU A 51 27.08 -2.42 26.99
N ARG A 52 27.48 -2.54 28.26
CA ARG A 52 26.55 -2.81 29.35
C ARG A 52 25.47 -1.73 29.37
N PRO A 53 24.18 -2.08 29.31
CA PRO A 53 23.12 -1.08 29.26
C PRO A 53 23.26 -0.11 30.43
N VAL A 54 23.24 1.19 30.12
CA VAL A 54 23.15 2.24 31.13
C VAL A 54 21.91 1.95 31.98
N ARG A 55 21.98 2.13 33.32
CA ARG A 55 20.88 1.83 34.26
C ARG A 55 19.65 2.75 34.11
N LEU A 56 19.52 3.44 32.98
CA LEU A 56 18.38 4.26 32.60
C LEU A 56 17.62 3.51 31.49
N ALA A 57 16.49 2.91 31.84
CA ALA A 57 15.54 2.45 30.85
C ALA A 57 14.81 3.66 30.26
N GLY A 58 14.53 3.63 28.96
CA GLY A 58 13.60 4.56 28.34
C GLY A 58 12.16 4.31 28.81
N GLU A 59 11.29 5.29 28.61
CA GLU A 59 9.85 5.14 28.81
C GLU A 59 9.21 4.45 27.59
N HIS A 60 8.17 3.67 27.83
CA HIS A 60 7.36 3.05 26.77
C HIS A 60 5.95 3.62 26.83
N GLU A 61 5.51 4.20 25.71
CA GLU A 61 4.17 4.74 25.52
C GLU A 61 3.54 4.11 24.27
N SER A 62 2.26 3.78 24.34
CA SER A 62 1.50 3.32 23.17
C SER A 62 0.85 4.51 22.47
N ALA A 63 1.11 4.67 21.17
CA ALA A 63 0.50 5.70 20.34
C ALA A 63 -0.64 5.13 19.48
N ASN A 64 -1.69 5.92 19.23
CA ASN A 64 -2.77 5.55 18.31
C ASN A 64 -2.43 5.94 16.87
N VAL A 65 -1.50 5.20 16.27
CA VAL A 65 -1.04 5.45 14.88
C VAL A 65 -2.12 5.23 13.82
N HIS A 66 -3.14 4.41 14.12
CA HIS A 66 -4.24 4.09 13.20
C HIS A 66 -5.12 5.30 12.91
N ALA A 67 -5.57 5.99 13.97
CA ALA A 67 -6.42 7.18 13.82
C ALA A 67 -5.67 8.30 13.09
N ASP A 68 -4.40 8.53 13.43
CA ASP A 68 -3.54 9.52 12.78
C ASP A 68 -3.35 9.19 11.29
N TYR A 69 -3.16 7.92 10.96
CA TYR A 69 -3.02 7.47 9.57
C TYR A 69 -4.29 7.72 8.76
N ILE A 70 -5.46 7.34 9.27
CA ILE A 70 -6.76 7.60 8.59
C ILE A 70 -6.96 9.09 8.38
N GLU A 71 -6.72 9.90 9.41
CA GLU A 71 -6.88 11.35 9.31
C GLU A 71 -5.91 11.94 8.28
N SER A 72 -4.71 11.38 8.15
CA SER A 72 -3.75 11.78 7.11
C SER A 72 -4.18 11.43 5.68
N LEU A 73 -5.10 10.46 5.50
CA LEU A 73 -5.66 10.06 4.20
C LEU A 73 -6.91 10.87 3.84
N ARG A 74 -7.74 11.26 4.81
CA ARG A 74 -9.03 11.93 4.57
C ARG A 74 -8.96 13.11 3.60
N PRO A 75 -7.97 14.03 3.66
CA PRO A 75 -7.90 15.15 2.73
C PRO A 75 -7.81 14.70 1.27
N SER A 76 -7.08 13.61 1.02
CA SER A 76 -6.90 13.06 -0.32
C SER A 76 -8.14 12.36 -0.86
N TRP A 77 -9.08 11.95 -0.01
CA TRP A 77 -10.36 11.35 -0.45
C TRP A 77 -11.46 12.38 -0.73
N ARG A 78 -11.22 13.67 -0.47
CA ARG A 78 -12.22 14.72 -0.75
C ARG A 78 -12.39 14.91 -2.25
N GLY A 79 -13.64 15.00 -2.71
CA GLY A 79 -13.98 15.27 -4.12
C GLY A 79 -13.79 14.08 -5.06
N VAL A 80 -13.49 12.90 -4.53
CA VAL A 80 -13.49 11.65 -5.29
C VAL A 80 -14.92 11.34 -5.76
N LYS A 81 -15.09 10.99 -7.05
CA LYS A 81 -16.38 10.52 -7.57
C LYS A 81 -16.79 9.24 -6.80
N PRO A 82 -18.08 8.96 -6.58
CA PRO A 82 -18.51 7.68 -6.04
C PRO A 82 -17.95 6.52 -6.87
N PHE A 83 -17.31 5.56 -6.20
CA PHE A 83 -16.68 4.40 -6.82
C PHE A 83 -17.07 3.15 -6.04
N ARG A 84 -17.33 2.05 -6.76
CA ARG A 84 -17.57 0.73 -6.20
C ARG A 84 -16.32 -0.12 -6.37
N ILE A 85 -15.72 -0.55 -5.26
CA ILE A 85 -14.39 -1.15 -5.22
C ILE A 85 -14.47 -2.52 -4.54
N GLY A 86 -14.01 -3.55 -5.23
CA GLY A 86 -13.78 -4.87 -4.65
C GLY A 86 -12.38 -4.91 -4.05
N VAL A 87 -12.21 -5.41 -2.83
CA VAL A 87 -10.93 -5.41 -2.12
C VAL A 87 -10.54 -6.81 -1.69
N ALA A 88 -9.37 -7.24 -2.14
CA ALA A 88 -8.67 -8.41 -1.64
C ALA A 88 -7.50 -7.97 -0.76
N ALA A 89 -7.65 -8.15 0.56
CA ALA A 89 -6.60 -7.86 1.54
C ALA A 89 -6.65 -8.92 2.64
N ALA A 90 -5.52 -9.56 2.98
CA ALA A 90 -5.48 -10.47 4.13
C ALA A 90 -5.32 -9.69 5.45
N CYS A 91 -4.67 -8.51 5.41
CA CYS A 91 -4.44 -7.70 6.58
C CYS A 91 -5.73 -7.05 7.12
N ARG A 92 -6.05 -7.33 8.38
CA ARG A 92 -7.21 -6.75 9.09
C ARG A 92 -7.14 -5.23 9.18
N VAL A 93 -5.95 -4.65 9.33
CA VAL A 93 -5.75 -3.20 9.41
C VAL A 93 -6.15 -2.55 8.10
N THR A 94 -5.72 -3.09 6.95
CA THR A 94 -6.11 -2.58 5.63
C THR A 94 -7.63 -2.63 5.44
N ARG A 95 -8.28 -3.75 5.83
CA ARG A 95 -9.75 -3.86 5.78
C ARG A 95 -10.43 -2.79 6.64
N GLN A 96 -9.97 -2.61 7.87
CA GLN A 96 -10.51 -1.61 8.79
C GLN A 96 -10.35 -0.18 8.25
N VAL A 97 -9.15 0.19 7.78
CA VAL A 97 -8.90 1.50 7.17
C VAL A 97 -9.82 1.73 5.97
N MET A 98 -9.96 0.75 5.07
CA MET A 98 -10.84 0.85 3.91
C MET A 98 -12.31 1.04 4.29
N THR A 99 -12.82 0.31 5.30
CA THR A 99 -14.19 0.48 5.81
C THR A 99 -14.41 1.88 6.39
N GLU A 100 -13.46 2.38 7.18
CA GLU A 100 -13.55 3.70 7.79
C GLU A 100 -13.48 4.83 6.74
N LEU A 101 -12.66 4.67 5.69
CA LEU A 101 -12.57 5.61 4.57
C LEU A 101 -13.85 5.62 3.71
N ALA A 102 -14.43 4.44 3.46
CA ALA A 102 -15.68 4.31 2.73
C ALA A 102 -16.82 5.10 3.39
N THR A 103 -16.86 5.09 4.72
CA THR A 103 -17.89 5.74 5.56
C THR A 103 -17.91 7.27 5.46
N GLY A 104 -16.97 7.92 4.75
CA GLY A 104 -16.94 9.38 4.59
C GLY A 104 -16.75 9.90 3.16
N ALA A 105 -16.43 9.03 2.19
CA ALA A 105 -16.00 9.42 0.86
C ALA A 105 -16.98 9.06 -0.27
N GLY A 106 -18.14 8.46 0.05
CA GLY A 106 -19.09 7.99 -0.97
C GLY A 106 -18.58 6.79 -1.76
N LEU A 107 -17.65 6.01 -1.18
CA LEU A 107 -17.15 4.77 -1.76
C LEU A 107 -18.04 3.61 -1.29
N ASP A 108 -18.33 2.70 -2.20
CA ASP A 108 -18.91 1.39 -1.89
C ASP A 108 -17.77 0.37 -1.92
N VAL A 109 -17.42 -0.19 -0.76
CA VAL A 109 -16.28 -1.10 -0.63
C VAL A 109 -16.77 -2.47 -0.21
N GLN A 110 -16.48 -3.47 -1.04
CA GLN A 110 -16.79 -4.87 -0.79
C GLN A 110 -15.51 -5.67 -0.66
N PHE A 111 -15.50 -6.69 0.20
CA PHE A 111 -14.29 -7.47 0.48
C PHE A 111 -14.44 -8.91 0.00
N VAL A 112 -13.36 -9.44 -0.59
CA VAL A 112 -13.25 -10.87 -0.84
C VAL A 112 -13.17 -11.62 0.49
N THR A 113 -13.98 -12.67 0.61
CA THR A 113 -13.96 -13.57 1.77
C THR A 113 -12.85 -14.61 1.56
N SER A 114 -11.59 -14.21 1.70
CA SER A 114 -10.45 -15.13 1.62
C SER A 114 -9.86 -15.43 3.00
N ASN A 115 -9.51 -16.71 3.23
CA ASN A 115 -8.79 -17.19 4.41
C ASN A 115 -7.26 -17.33 4.15
N GLY A 116 -6.76 -16.74 3.06
CA GLY A 116 -5.37 -16.87 2.62
C GLY A 116 -4.58 -15.57 2.73
N THR A 117 -3.25 -15.70 2.77
CA THR A 117 -2.30 -14.59 2.57
C THR A 117 -2.40 -14.06 1.15
N VAL A 118 -2.39 -12.73 0.99
CA VAL A 118 -2.25 -12.11 -0.32
C VAL A 118 -0.75 -11.91 -0.51
N GLY A 119 -0.13 -12.85 -1.23
CA GLY A 119 1.29 -12.79 -1.55
C GLY A 119 1.66 -11.47 -2.23
N GLY A 120 2.91 -11.02 -2.03
CA GLY A 120 3.37 -9.76 -2.60
C GLY A 120 3.51 -9.76 -4.13
N THR A 121 3.47 -10.93 -4.76
CA THR A 121 3.58 -11.12 -6.21
C THR A 121 2.34 -11.87 -6.69
N LEU A 122 1.63 -11.29 -7.67
CA LEU A 122 0.59 -12.00 -8.40
C LEU A 122 1.24 -12.94 -9.42
N GLU A 123 1.27 -14.23 -9.13
CA GLU A 123 1.69 -15.26 -10.07
C GLU A 123 0.49 -16.12 -10.48
N PRO A 124 0.23 -16.32 -11.77
CA PRO A 124 -0.82 -17.23 -12.20
C PRO A 124 -0.50 -18.70 -11.84
N PRO A 125 -1.48 -19.50 -11.40
CA PRO A 125 -2.84 -19.13 -11.02
C PRO A 125 -2.91 -18.54 -9.61
N ASP A 126 -3.68 -17.46 -9.43
CA ASP A 126 -3.90 -16.81 -8.14
C ASP A 126 -5.39 -16.84 -7.75
N ALA A 127 -5.72 -17.70 -6.78
CA ALA A 127 -7.09 -17.86 -6.28
C ALA A 127 -7.68 -16.56 -5.69
N VAL A 128 -6.83 -15.63 -5.23
CA VAL A 128 -7.27 -14.32 -4.75
C VAL A 128 -7.76 -13.46 -5.91
N ALA A 129 -7.06 -13.49 -7.05
CA ALA A 129 -7.48 -12.79 -8.25
C ALA A 129 -8.79 -13.36 -8.78
N ASP A 130 -8.94 -14.68 -8.84
CA ASP A 130 -10.18 -15.33 -9.29
C ASP A 130 -11.39 -14.94 -8.41
N SER A 131 -11.23 -15.03 -7.08
CA SER A 131 -12.29 -14.64 -6.14
C SER A 131 -12.63 -13.16 -6.21
N LEU A 132 -11.64 -12.30 -6.48
CA LEU A 132 -11.86 -10.87 -6.67
C LEU A 132 -12.60 -10.60 -7.98
N TYR A 133 -12.26 -11.31 -9.06
CA TYR A 133 -12.96 -11.18 -10.33
C TYR A 133 -14.42 -11.59 -10.20
N GLU A 134 -14.72 -12.72 -9.54
CA GLU A 134 -16.09 -13.14 -9.27
C GLU A 134 -16.88 -12.05 -8.52
N LEU A 135 -16.27 -11.43 -7.51
CA LEU A 135 -16.87 -10.32 -6.77
C LEU A 135 -17.09 -9.09 -7.68
N VAL A 136 -16.09 -8.71 -8.47
CA VAL A 136 -16.15 -7.56 -9.38
C VAL A 136 -17.27 -7.74 -10.42
N ASP A 137 -17.38 -8.93 -11.00
CA ASP A 137 -18.39 -9.25 -12.01
C ASP A 137 -19.81 -9.34 -11.40
N GLN A 138 -19.99 -10.11 -10.33
CA GLN A 138 -21.31 -10.30 -9.71
C GLN A 138 -21.91 -9.00 -9.19
N GLU A 139 -21.07 -8.17 -8.58
CA GLU A 139 -21.51 -6.92 -7.95
C GLU A 139 -21.40 -5.72 -8.90
N GLN A 140 -20.91 -5.92 -10.13
CA GLN A 140 -20.70 -4.86 -11.13
C GLN A 140 -19.88 -3.71 -10.56
N LEU A 141 -18.73 -4.05 -10.00
CA LEU A 141 -17.79 -3.10 -9.39
C LEU A 141 -16.96 -2.40 -10.48
N ASN A 142 -16.49 -1.18 -10.17
CA ASN A 142 -15.71 -0.40 -11.13
C ASN A 142 -14.22 -0.79 -11.14
N LEU A 143 -13.74 -1.42 -10.07
CA LEU A 143 -12.34 -1.71 -9.83
C LEU A 143 -12.22 -2.84 -8.81
N GLY A 144 -11.34 -3.80 -9.07
CA GLY A 144 -10.78 -4.68 -8.06
C GLY A 144 -9.45 -4.13 -7.55
N PHE A 145 -9.19 -4.26 -6.25
CA PHE A 145 -7.99 -3.78 -5.58
C PHE A 145 -7.40 -4.88 -4.70
N ILE A 146 -6.18 -5.29 -5.02
CA ILE A 146 -5.44 -6.32 -4.29
C ILE A 146 -4.34 -5.62 -3.49
N VAL A 147 -4.25 -5.92 -2.20
CA VAL A 147 -3.23 -5.37 -1.30
C VAL A 147 -2.45 -6.48 -0.66
N GLY A 148 -1.13 -6.45 -0.82
CA GLY A 148 -0.23 -7.38 -0.15
C GLY A 148 -0.23 -7.21 1.36
N ASP A 149 0.23 -8.23 2.06
CA ASP A 149 0.20 -8.29 3.53
C ASP A 149 1.04 -7.18 4.22
N ASP A 150 2.02 -6.63 3.52
CA ASP A 150 2.85 -5.52 4.00
C ASP A 150 2.18 -4.14 3.85
N GLY A 151 1.01 -4.05 3.19
CA GLY A 151 0.30 -2.80 2.92
C GLY A 151 1.00 -1.88 1.91
N ARG A 152 2.07 -2.36 1.27
CA ARG A 152 2.93 -1.58 0.35
C ARG A 152 2.75 -2.02 -1.10
N SER A 153 2.68 -3.32 -1.37
CA SER A 153 2.38 -3.81 -2.71
C SER A 153 0.88 -3.79 -2.98
N CYS A 154 0.51 -3.41 -4.20
CA CYS A 154 -0.87 -3.48 -4.64
C CYS A 154 -1.01 -3.67 -6.14
N TYR A 155 -2.16 -4.20 -6.52
CA TYR A 155 -2.54 -4.41 -7.91
C TYR A 155 -3.98 -3.99 -8.14
N PHE A 156 -4.28 -3.60 -9.37
CA PHE A 156 -5.57 -3.09 -9.77
C PHE A 156 -6.14 -3.97 -10.86
N MET A 157 -7.39 -4.38 -10.70
CA MET A 157 -8.12 -5.23 -11.63
C MET A 157 -9.23 -4.40 -12.27
N ALA A 158 -9.25 -4.37 -13.60
CA ALA A 158 -10.33 -3.76 -14.37
C ALA A 158 -11.64 -4.52 -14.18
N GLU A 159 -12.75 -3.87 -14.52
CA GLU A 159 -14.07 -4.50 -14.54
C GLU A 159 -14.16 -5.68 -15.52
N SER A 160 -13.22 -5.79 -16.47
CA SER A 160 -13.06 -6.94 -17.37
C SER A 160 -12.38 -8.16 -16.72
N GLY A 161 -11.88 -8.03 -15.49
CA GLY A 161 -11.06 -9.04 -14.80
C GLY A 161 -9.56 -8.97 -15.12
N GLU A 162 -9.15 -8.14 -16.08
CA GLU A 162 -7.74 -7.96 -16.41
C GLU A 162 -7.01 -7.15 -15.34
N ILE A 163 -5.84 -7.63 -14.93
CA ILE A 163 -4.99 -6.94 -13.97
C ILE A 163 -4.07 -5.96 -14.70
N LEU A 164 -4.03 -4.72 -14.21
CA LEU A 164 -3.14 -3.70 -14.74
C LEU A 164 -1.70 -4.05 -14.41
N LEU A 165 -0.86 -4.08 -15.43
CA LEU A 165 0.58 -4.14 -15.26
C LEU A 165 1.08 -2.88 -14.52
N PRO A 166 2.21 -2.95 -13.80
CA PRO A 166 2.76 -1.79 -13.09
C PRO A 166 2.91 -0.54 -13.96
N GLU A 167 3.34 -0.71 -15.22
CA GLU A 167 3.50 0.41 -16.17
C GLU A 167 2.18 1.01 -16.64
N GLN A 168 1.12 0.20 -16.74
CA GLN A 168 -0.23 0.66 -17.05
C GLN A 168 -0.80 1.49 -15.91
N THR A 169 -0.64 0.98 -14.68
CA THR A 169 -1.00 1.72 -13.46
C THR A 169 -0.23 3.04 -13.39
N LEU A 170 1.07 3.02 -13.67
CA LEU A 170 1.90 4.21 -13.67
C LEU A 170 1.45 5.24 -14.71
N SER A 171 1.10 4.79 -15.91
CA SER A 171 0.56 5.63 -16.97
C SER A 171 -0.75 6.31 -16.56
N LEU A 172 -1.65 5.58 -15.92
CA LEU A 172 -2.90 6.11 -15.37
C LEU A 172 -2.67 7.09 -14.21
N LEU A 173 -1.73 6.81 -13.31
CA LEU A 173 -1.35 7.75 -12.24
C LEU A 173 -0.78 9.06 -12.81
N ARG A 174 0.06 8.98 -13.84
CA ARG A 174 0.59 10.15 -14.54
C ARG A 174 -0.49 10.95 -15.25
N PHE A 175 -1.45 10.30 -15.89
CA PHE A 175 -2.64 10.96 -16.45
C PHE A 175 -3.43 11.75 -15.40
N GLY A 176 -3.49 11.23 -14.17
CA GLY A 176 -4.09 11.92 -13.02
C GLY A 176 -3.31 13.10 -12.44
N ALA A 177 -2.22 13.52 -13.08
CA ALA A 177 -1.28 14.53 -12.60
C ALA A 177 -0.51 14.10 -11.33
N PHE A 178 -0.13 12.82 -11.25
CA PHE A 178 0.82 12.31 -10.25
C PHE A 178 2.14 11.86 -10.90
N PRO A 179 2.95 12.79 -11.48
CA PRO A 179 4.19 12.43 -12.19
C PRO A 179 5.28 11.89 -11.26
N ASP A 180 5.20 12.21 -9.96
CA ASP A 180 6.20 11.89 -8.94
C ASP A 180 6.03 10.47 -8.37
N VAL A 181 5.24 9.63 -9.04
CA VAL A 181 5.12 8.21 -8.69
C VAL A 181 6.11 7.42 -9.53
N THR A 182 6.80 6.50 -8.89
CA THR A 182 7.58 5.44 -9.56
C THR A 182 7.07 4.08 -9.10
N THR A 183 7.37 3.03 -9.84
CA THR A 183 7.00 1.66 -9.47
C THR A 183 8.23 0.76 -9.53
N ASP A 184 8.20 -0.32 -8.75
CA ASP A 184 8.96 -1.52 -9.10
C ASP A 184 8.08 -2.50 -9.89
N TYR A 185 8.66 -3.61 -10.36
CA TYR A 185 7.92 -4.66 -11.06
C TYR A 185 6.99 -5.48 -10.14
N GLY A 186 7.08 -5.29 -8.82
CA GLY A 186 6.33 -6.04 -7.79
C GLY A 186 5.09 -5.31 -7.26
N GLY A 187 4.54 -4.36 -8.02
CA GLY A 187 3.33 -3.63 -7.62
C GLY A 187 3.53 -2.66 -6.45
N ARG A 188 4.77 -2.25 -6.15
CA ARG A 188 5.06 -1.22 -5.15
C ARG A 188 5.23 0.13 -5.81
N TYR A 189 4.38 1.07 -5.42
CA TYR A 189 4.35 2.42 -5.96
C TYR A 189 4.91 3.42 -4.93
N TRP A 190 5.97 4.11 -5.32
CA TRP A 190 6.71 5.03 -4.46
C TRP A 190 6.29 6.47 -4.75
N LEU A 191 5.76 7.16 -3.74
CA LEU A 191 5.26 8.53 -3.83
C LEU A 191 6.35 9.51 -3.39
N THR A 192 6.92 10.31 -4.30
CA THR A 192 8.22 10.98 -4.06
C THR A 192 8.27 12.49 -3.68
N PRO A 193 7.21 13.28 -3.52
CA PRO A 193 7.38 14.62 -2.93
C PRO A 193 7.60 14.52 -1.41
N GLY A 194 8.82 14.84 -0.95
CA GLY A 194 9.20 14.96 0.47
C GLY A 194 9.93 13.74 1.02
N SER A 195 9.20 12.68 1.36
CA SER A 195 9.74 11.39 1.82
C SER A 195 9.08 10.28 1.00
N PRO A 196 9.82 9.36 0.38
CA PRO A 196 9.21 8.27 -0.37
C PRO A 196 8.42 7.38 0.55
N GLN A 197 7.15 7.29 0.24
CA GLN A 197 6.23 6.38 0.88
C GLN A 197 5.80 5.37 -0.16
N CYS A 198 5.98 4.09 0.15
CA CYS A 198 5.31 3.02 -0.55
C CYS A 198 4.06 2.66 0.25
N ASP A 199 2.89 2.98 -0.29
CA ASP A 199 1.62 2.90 0.43
C ASP A 199 0.50 2.55 -0.56
N ALA A 200 -0.03 1.34 -0.43
CA ALA A 200 -1.07 0.81 -1.31
C ALA A 200 -2.35 1.67 -1.26
N LEU A 201 -2.74 2.15 -0.08
CA LEU A 201 -3.97 2.92 0.12
C LEU A 201 -3.84 4.33 -0.45
N ARG A 202 -2.69 4.98 -0.27
CA ARG A 202 -2.41 6.27 -0.95
C ARG A 202 -2.35 6.11 -2.46
N THR A 203 -1.85 4.97 -2.94
CA THR A 203 -1.82 4.66 -4.37
C THR A 203 -3.23 4.49 -4.91
N LEU A 204 -4.10 3.75 -4.21
CA LEU A 204 -5.52 3.62 -4.56
C LEU A 204 -6.20 4.98 -4.68
N VAL A 205 -6.02 5.87 -3.69
CA VAL A 205 -6.62 7.22 -3.75
C VAL A 205 -6.25 7.96 -5.02
N ARG A 206 -4.95 7.95 -5.36
CA ARG A 206 -4.45 8.63 -6.55
C ARG A 206 -5.00 8.00 -7.81
N LEU A 207 -5.09 6.67 -7.87
CA LEU A 207 -5.68 5.96 -9.00
C LEU A 207 -7.16 6.33 -9.18
N VAL A 208 -7.95 6.33 -8.10
CA VAL A 208 -9.37 6.70 -8.15
C VAL A 208 -9.54 8.17 -8.56
N HIS A 209 -8.65 9.08 -8.13
CA HIS A 209 -8.61 10.45 -8.65
C HIS A 209 -8.30 10.51 -10.15
N SER A 210 -7.31 9.74 -10.62
CA SER A 210 -6.99 9.64 -12.05
C SER A 210 -8.20 9.19 -12.86
N LEU A 211 -8.89 8.16 -12.38
CA LEU A 211 -10.10 7.64 -13.02
C LEU A 211 -11.25 8.65 -12.97
N GLY A 212 -11.40 9.39 -11.88
CA GLY A 212 -12.42 10.44 -11.76
C GLY A 212 -12.29 11.56 -12.81
N ARG A 213 -11.12 11.72 -13.44
CA ARG A 213 -10.86 12.70 -14.51
C ARG A 213 -11.25 12.21 -15.91
N SER A 214 -11.59 10.94 -16.05
CA SER A 214 -12.08 10.34 -17.29
C SER A 214 -13.45 9.71 -17.07
N ASP A 215 -14.19 9.52 -18.15
CA ASP A 215 -15.43 8.73 -18.15
C ASP A 215 -15.21 7.36 -18.84
N VAL A 216 -13.96 7.03 -19.19
CA VAL A 216 -13.61 5.71 -19.75
C VAL A 216 -13.44 4.68 -18.64
N PRO A 217 -13.84 3.41 -18.88
CA PRO A 217 -13.67 2.34 -17.93
C PRO A 217 -12.19 1.94 -17.75
N LEU A 218 -11.88 1.18 -16.70
CA LEU A 218 -10.50 0.83 -16.40
C LEU A 218 -9.89 -0.12 -17.45
N SER A 219 -10.71 -0.99 -18.07
CA SER A 219 -10.29 -1.87 -19.18
C SER A 219 -9.76 -1.13 -20.42
N HIS A 220 -10.02 0.17 -20.56
CA HIS A 220 -9.38 0.97 -21.61
C HIS A 220 -7.85 1.00 -21.42
N TRP A 221 -7.38 1.01 -20.17
CA TRP A 221 -5.97 1.16 -19.82
C TRP A 221 -5.20 -0.16 -19.88
N THR A 222 -5.88 -1.31 -19.84
CA THR A 222 -5.25 -2.63 -20.00
C THR A 222 -4.88 -2.90 -21.46
N ASN A 223 -5.63 -2.35 -22.41
CA ASN A 223 -5.43 -2.53 -23.85
C ASN A 223 -4.46 -1.52 -24.49
N SER A 224 -4.14 -0.43 -23.79
CA SER A 224 -3.45 0.74 -24.35
C SER A 224 -1.91 0.62 -24.44
N SER A 225 -1.32 -0.52 -24.09
CA SER A 225 0.15 -0.70 -24.01
C SER A 225 0.78 -1.47 -25.18
N SER A 226 0.04 -1.66 -26.27
CA SER A 226 0.51 -2.37 -27.48
C SER A 226 1.20 -1.48 -28.52
N HIS A 227 1.74 -0.31 -28.13
CA HIS A 227 2.46 0.61 -29.02
C HIS A 227 3.73 1.16 -28.39
#